data_AF-A0A7C0ZHP6-F1
#
_entry.id   AF-A0A7C0ZHP6-F1
#
_cell.length_a   1.000
_cell.length_b   1.000
_cell.length_c   1.000
_cell.angle_alpha   90.00
_cell.angle_beta   90.00
_cell.angle_gamma   90.00
#
_symmetry.space_group_name_H-M   'P 1'
#
loop_
_entity.id
_entity.type
_entity.pdbx_description
1 polymer ?
#
loop_
_entity_poly.entity_id
_entity_poly.type
_entity_poly.pdbx_seq_one_letter_code
_entity_poly.pdbx_strand_id
1 'polypeptide(L)'
;MSRIIRVEGSFPLLQVDLLNASDGELLELRDGLGLGMSLEELRHVRDLYTLLERRPTDVELQTFDQTYSEHCSHKTFKGVVETPGGRVDSLIRTYLRRLVEELSPDWCFSVFEDNAGIVEFEGDVCVAVKVETHNHPSAIEPFGGAATGLGGVIRDILGVWAEPIANTDVLCFGPLDYPYEELPRGVKHPSILFEGVVDGIGSYGNSIGIPTVNGATVFDEGYVGNVLVYAGCIGLLEKSQYVRAVEKGDYV
;
A
#
# COMPACT_ATOMS: atom_id res chain seq x y z
N MET A 1 -6.86 12.93 -29.06
CA MET A 1 -8.04 12.86 -28.16
C MET A 1 -8.67 14.23 -28.10
N SER A 2 -9.85 14.41 -28.68
CA SER A 2 -10.53 15.71 -28.80
C SER A 2 -10.96 16.30 -27.45
N ARG A 3 -11.02 15.49 -26.39
CA ARG A 3 -11.47 15.85 -25.05
C ARG A 3 -10.35 16.24 -24.08
N ILE A 4 -9.10 16.30 -24.53
CA ILE A 4 -7.97 16.74 -23.70
C ILE A 4 -7.49 18.10 -24.20
N ILE A 5 -7.53 19.09 -23.32
CA ILE A 5 -7.22 20.49 -23.63
C ILE A 5 -6.00 20.89 -22.82
N ARG A 6 -4.95 21.37 -23.47
CA ARG A 6 -3.80 21.94 -22.78
C ARG A 6 -4.13 23.34 -22.31
N VAL A 7 -3.93 23.60 -21.02
CA VAL A 7 -4.08 24.94 -20.42
C VAL A 7 -2.73 25.65 -20.46
N GLU A 8 -2.71 26.92 -20.87
CA GLU A 8 -1.50 27.75 -20.80
C GLU A 8 -1.20 28.11 -19.35
N GLY A 9 0.06 27.91 -18.93
CA GLY A 9 0.49 28.14 -17.57
C GLY A 9 1.99 27.96 -17.40
N SER A 10 2.46 28.13 -16.15
CA SER A 10 3.87 27.97 -15.78
C SER A 10 4.37 26.52 -15.83
N PHE A 11 3.45 25.56 -15.90
CA PHE A 11 3.74 24.14 -16.07
C PHE A 11 2.70 23.48 -17.01
N PRO A 12 3.01 22.31 -17.60
CA PRO A 12 2.05 21.57 -18.40
C PRO A 12 0.85 21.14 -17.54
N LEU A 13 -0.33 21.64 -17.87
CA LEU A 13 -1.59 21.28 -17.23
C LEU A 13 -2.59 20.87 -18.31
N LEU A 14 -3.28 19.75 -18.11
CA LEU A 14 -4.33 19.29 -19.01
C LEU A 14 -5.68 19.41 -18.30
N GLN A 15 -6.66 19.96 -19.00
CA GLN A 15 -8.08 19.84 -18.66
C GLN A 15 -8.71 18.73 -19.48
N VAL A 16 -9.51 17.90 -18.82
CA VAL A 16 -10.12 16.72 -19.43
C VAL A 16 -11.63 16.89 -19.47
N ASP A 17 -12.21 16.88 -20.65
CA ASP A 17 -13.65 17.08 -20.84
C ASP A 17 -14.43 15.77 -20.66
N LEU A 18 -14.76 15.48 -19.40
CA LEU A 18 -15.65 14.37 -19.05
C LEU A 18 -17.12 14.70 -19.30
N LEU A 19 -17.50 15.97 -19.47
CA LEU A 19 -18.89 16.38 -19.52
C LEU A 19 -19.60 15.72 -20.72
N ASN A 20 -20.71 15.04 -20.43
CA ASN A 20 -21.47 14.24 -21.40
C ASN A 20 -20.62 13.20 -22.17
N ALA A 21 -19.49 12.76 -21.61
CA ALA A 21 -18.70 11.69 -22.21
C ALA A 21 -19.49 10.38 -22.16
N SER A 22 -19.60 9.76 -23.33
CA SER A 22 -20.09 8.39 -23.48
C SER A 22 -19.11 7.40 -22.87
N ASP A 23 -19.57 6.17 -22.63
CA ASP A 23 -18.71 5.11 -22.07
C ASP A 23 -17.47 4.83 -22.93
N GLY A 24 -17.62 4.87 -24.26
CA GLY A 24 -16.50 4.69 -25.18
C GLY A 24 -15.46 5.79 -25.04
N GLU A 25 -15.89 7.05 -24.93
CA GLU A 25 -14.99 8.18 -24.73
C GLU A 25 -14.32 8.16 -23.35
N LEU A 26 -15.01 7.69 -22.31
CA LEU A 26 -14.41 7.50 -20.99
C LEU A 26 -13.28 6.45 -21.03
N LEU A 27 -13.49 5.34 -21.75
CA LEU A 27 -12.47 4.31 -21.90
C LEU A 27 -11.27 4.79 -22.75
N GLU A 28 -11.52 5.56 -23.81
CA GLU A 28 -10.44 6.18 -24.58
C GLU A 28 -9.62 7.16 -23.74
N LEU A 29 -10.27 7.96 -22.89
CA LEU A 29 -9.60 8.86 -21.97
C LEU A 29 -8.79 8.11 -20.91
N ARG A 30 -9.36 7.02 -20.35
CA ARG A 30 -8.65 6.14 -19.42
C ARG A 30 -7.35 5.63 -20.02
N ASP A 31 -7.42 5.03 -21.21
CA ASP A 31 -6.25 4.45 -21.87
C ASP A 31 -5.23 5.52 -22.26
N GLY A 32 -5.70 6.68 -22.70
CA GLY A 32 -4.85 7.83 -23.07
C GLY A 32 -4.11 8.48 -21.92
N LEU A 33 -4.70 8.46 -20.73
CA LEU A 33 -4.14 9.03 -19.51
C LEU A 33 -3.45 7.98 -18.61
N GLY A 34 -3.52 6.70 -18.99
CA GLY A 34 -2.94 5.59 -18.23
C GLY A 34 -3.64 5.34 -16.89
N LEU A 35 -4.96 5.58 -16.82
CA LEU A 35 -5.75 5.40 -15.60
C LEU A 35 -6.12 3.91 -15.41
N GLY A 36 -6.05 3.41 -14.18
CA GLY A 36 -6.49 2.09 -13.77
C GLY A 36 -7.98 1.97 -13.40
N MET A 37 -8.73 3.06 -13.36
CA MET A 37 -10.16 3.07 -13.01
C MET A 37 -11.03 2.20 -13.95
N SER A 38 -12.01 1.55 -13.35
CA SER A 38 -13.10 0.86 -14.04
C SER A 38 -14.07 1.86 -14.70
N LEU A 39 -14.90 1.36 -15.63
CA LEU A 39 -15.93 2.20 -16.27
C LEU A 39 -16.92 2.79 -15.24
N GLU A 40 -17.25 2.05 -14.18
CA GLU A 40 -18.13 2.54 -13.13
C GLU A 40 -17.51 3.70 -12.34
N GLU A 41 -16.23 3.57 -11.99
CA GLU A 41 -15.47 4.65 -11.33
C GLU A 41 -15.36 5.89 -12.23
N LEU A 42 -15.10 5.70 -13.53
CA LEU A 42 -15.06 6.79 -14.51
C LEU A 42 -16.41 7.50 -14.65
N ARG A 43 -17.52 6.76 -14.66
CA ARG A 43 -18.87 7.33 -14.66
C ARG A 43 -19.13 8.13 -13.38
N HIS A 44 -18.74 7.60 -12.22
CA HIS A 44 -18.88 8.31 -10.96
C HIS A 44 -18.10 9.63 -10.96
N VAL A 45 -16.84 9.61 -11.39
CA VAL A 45 -16.01 10.83 -11.49
C VAL A 45 -16.62 11.82 -12.50
N ARG A 46 -17.08 11.36 -13.67
CA ARG A 46 -17.81 12.20 -14.63
C ARG A 46 -19.02 12.88 -13.99
N ASP A 47 -19.85 12.11 -13.30
CA ASP A 47 -21.11 12.61 -12.72
C ASP A 47 -20.82 13.63 -11.61
N LEU A 48 -19.78 13.42 -10.80
CA LEU A 48 -19.27 14.40 -9.84
C LEU A 48 -18.87 15.71 -10.53
N TYR A 49 -18.06 15.65 -11.58
CA TYR A 49 -17.62 16.85 -12.29
C TYR A 49 -18.74 17.55 -13.07
N THR A 50 -19.76 16.79 -13.47
CA THR A 50 -21.01 17.34 -14.01
C THR A 50 -21.75 18.15 -12.97
N LEU A 51 -21.85 17.66 -11.72
CA LEU A 51 -22.46 18.39 -10.59
C LEU A 51 -21.65 19.63 -10.19
N LEU A 52 -20.32 19.56 -10.29
CA LEU A 52 -19.43 20.70 -10.02
C LEU A 52 -19.40 21.72 -11.17
N GLU A 53 -20.10 21.45 -12.28
CA GLU A 53 -20.17 22.29 -13.47
C GLU A 53 -18.79 22.71 -14.01
N ARG A 54 -17.79 21.84 -13.86
CA ARG A 54 -16.42 22.12 -14.31
C ARG A 54 -15.72 20.89 -14.84
N ARG A 55 -14.68 21.13 -15.63
CA ARG A 55 -13.78 20.06 -16.10
C ARG A 55 -12.72 19.77 -15.04
N PRO A 56 -12.40 18.49 -14.80
CA PRO A 56 -11.23 18.12 -14.03
C PRO A 56 -9.93 18.49 -14.73
N THR A 57 -8.87 18.66 -13.95
CA THR A 57 -7.51 18.54 -14.45
C THR A 57 -7.07 17.08 -14.50
N ASP A 58 -6.04 16.80 -15.30
CA ASP A 58 -5.36 15.50 -15.29
C ASP A 58 -4.89 15.09 -13.89
N VAL A 59 -4.31 16.01 -13.11
CA VAL A 59 -3.85 15.73 -11.74
C VAL A 59 -5.01 15.33 -10.81
N GLU A 60 -6.17 15.97 -10.95
CA GLU A 60 -7.35 15.58 -10.18
C GLU A 60 -7.81 14.15 -10.55
N LEU A 61 -7.77 13.79 -11.83
CA LEU A 61 -8.11 12.43 -12.28
C LEU A 61 -7.11 11.38 -11.78
N GLN A 62 -5.82 11.70 -11.81
CA GLN A 62 -4.78 10.83 -11.25
C GLN A 62 -4.96 10.64 -9.73
N THR A 63 -5.42 11.68 -9.03
CA THR A 63 -5.74 11.58 -7.59
C THR A 63 -6.87 10.57 -7.34
N PHE A 64 -7.94 10.63 -8.13
CA PHE A 64 -9.00 9.61 -8.07
C PHE A 64 -8.46 8.23 -8.40
N ASP A 65 -7.64 8.10 -9.44
CA ASP A 65 -7.09 6.82 -9.88
C ASP A 65 -6.27 6.12 -8.79
N GLN A 66 -5.35 6.86 -8.15
CA GLN A 66 -4.54 6.33 -7.06
C GLN A 66 -5.40 5.98 -5.84
N THR A 67 -6.35 6.84 -5.47
CA THR A 67 -7.21 6.63 -4.30
C THR A 67 -8.16 5.45 -4.48
N TYR A 68 -8.68 5.29 -5.70
CA TYR A 68 -9.61 4.22 -6.05
C TYR A 68 -8.89 2.93 -6.45
N SER A 69 -7.55 2.89 -6.47
CA SER A 69 -6.83 1.65 -6.75
C SER A 69 -7.16 0.54 -5.74
N GLU A 70 -6.98 -0.73 -6.13
CA GLU A 70 -7.17 -1.85 -5.21
C GLU A 70 -6.24 -1.77 -4.00
N HIS A 71 -4.99 -1.34 -4.24
CA HIS A 71 -3.96 -1.18 -3.21
C HIS A 71 -4.38 -0.18 -2.13
N CYS A 72 -4.95 0.97 -2.50
CA CYS A 72 -5.37 1.98 -1.54
C CYS A 72 -6.73 1.68 -0.91
N SER A 73 -7.72 1.31 -1.74
CA SER A 73 -9.10 1.16 -1.28
C SER A 73 -9.40 -0.19 -0.64
N HIS A 74 -8.57 -1.22 -0.88
CA HIS A 74 -8.77 -2.58 -0.38
C HIS A 74 -10.15 -3.15 -0.76
N LYS A 75 -10.57 -2.99 -2.04
CA LYS A 75 -11.94 -3.27 -2.46
C LYS A 75 -12.29 -4.74 -2.31
N THR A 76 -11.35 -5.65 -2.59
CA THR A 76 -11.55 -7.09 -2.40
C THR A 76 -11.81 -7.44 -0.94
N PHE A 77 -11.05 -6.82 -0.03
CA PHE A 77 -11.15 -7.07 1.42
C PHE A 77 -12.38 -6.42 2.07
N LYS A 78 -12.89 -5.32 1.50
CA LYS A 78 -14.12 -4.64 1.94
C LYS A 78 -15.38 -5.14 1.24
N GLY A 79 -15.23 -5.70 0.05
CA GLY A 79 -16.32 -6.15 -0.79
C GLY A 79 -16.94 -7.46 -0.34
N VAL A 80 -17.92 -7.90 -1.12
CA VAL A 80 -18.56 -9.20 -0.96
C VAL A 80 -17.79 -10.24 -1.76
N VAL A 81 -17.40 -11.32 -1.10
CA VAL A 81 -16.67 -12.44 -1.72
C VAL A 81 -17.55 -13.68 -1.70
N GLU A 82 -17.79 -14.27 -2.87
CA GLU A 82 -18.42 -15.57 -3.00
C GLU A 82 -17.35 -16.67 -2.90
N THR A 83 -17.55 -17.61 -1.98
CA THR A 83 -16.65 -18.75 -1.76
C THR A 83 -17.43 -20.05 -1.90
N PRO A 84 -16.76 -21.20 -2.09
CA PRO A 84 -17.42 -22.51 -2.06
C PRO A 84 -18.18 -22.78 -0.73
N GLY A 85 -17.77 -22.12 0.36
CA GLY A 85 -18.41 -22.21 1.68
C GLY A 85 -19.53 -21.20 1.91
N GLY A 86 -19.85 -20.35 0.92
CA GLY A 86 -20.88 -19.33 1.01
C GLY A 86 -20.36 -17.91 0.80
N ARG A 87 -21.25 -16.94 1.02
CA ARG A 87 -21.00 -15.51 0.82
C ARG A 87 -20.41 -14.87 2.07
N VAL A 88 -19.28 -14.18 1.92
CA VAL A 88 -18.65 -13.39 2.98
C VAL A 88 -18.79 -11.91 2.63
N ASP A 89 -19.29 -11.11 3.58
CA ASP A 89 -19.45 -9.67 3.43
C ASP A 89 -18.35 -8.93 4.21
N SER A 90 -17.33 -8.47 3.47
CA SER A 90 -16.03 -7.97 3.93
C SER A 90 -15.19 -9.00 4.70
N LEU A 91 -14.03 -9.34 4.15
CA LEU A 91 -13.02 -10.17 4.83
C LEU A 91 -12.46 -9.48 6.08
N ILE A 92 -12.18 -8.17 6.00
CA ILE A 92 -11.68 -7.38 7.15
C ILE A 92 -12.70 -7.41 8.28
N ARG A 93 -13.97 -7.08 7.99
CA ARG A 93 -15.00 -7.04 9.01
C ARG A 93 -15.22 -8.43 9.61
N THR A 94 -15.35 -9.45 8.76
CA THR A 94 -15.77 -10.79 9.18
C THR A 94 -14.69 -11.52 9.98
N TYR A 95 -13.43 -11.46 9.57
CA TYR A 95 -12.37 -12.30 10.13
C TYR A 95 -11.36 -11.56 10.99
N LEU A 96 -11.19 -10.25 10.82
CA LEU A 96 -10.17 -9.47 11.53
C LEU A 96 -10.81 -8.58 12.61
N ARG A 97 -11.66 -7.65 12.19
CA ARG A 97 -12.27 -6.65 13.07
C ARG A 97 -13.25 -7.29 14.07
N ARG A 98 -14.13 -8.19 13.60
CA ARG A 98 -15.10 -8.88 14.47
C ARG A 98 -14.43 -9.59 15.64
N LEU A 99 -13.29 -10.25 15.44
CA LEU A 99 -12.57 -10.93 16.53
C LEU A 99 -12.10 -9.93 17.60
N VAL A 100 -11.54 -8.81 17.17
CA VAL A 100 -11.06 -7.76 18.09
C VAL A 100 -12.23 -7.09 18.81
N GLU A 101 -13.34 -6.83 18.11
CA GLU A 101 -14.57 -6.27 18.70
C GLU A 101 -15.23 -7.24 19.70
N GLU A 102 -15.31 -8.54 19.38
CA GLU A 102 -15.91 -9.55 20.25
C GLU A 102 -15.07 -9.83 21.50
N LEU A 103 -13.75 -9.92 21.35
CA LEU A 103 -12.84 -10.16 22.48
C LEU A 103 -12.63 -8.90 23.32
N SER A 104 -12.65 -7.71 22.69
CA SER A 104 -12.39 -6.41 23.30
C SER A 104 -11.25 -6.45 24.33
N PRO A 105 -10.05 -6.92 23.97
CA PRO A 105 -8.95 -7.02 24.92
C PRO A 105 -8.53 -5.64 25.40
N ASP A 106 -8.46 -5.45 26.73
CA ASP A 106 -8.15 -4.16 27.35
C ASP A 106 -6.80 -3.57 26.92
N TRP A 107 -5.85 -4.41 26.50
CA TRP A 107 -4.53 -4.01 26.04
C TRP A 107 -4.47 -3.57 24.57
N CYS A 108 -5.54 -3.70 23.79
CA CYS A 108 -5.57 -3.15 22.42
C CYS A 108 -5.91 -1.65 22.48
N PHE A 109 -4.90 -0.79 22.42
CA PHE A 109 -5.08 0.66 22.55
C PHE A 109 -5.59 1.33 21.27
N SER A 110 -4.99 1.04 20.11
CA SER A 110 -5.40 1.59 18.80
C SER A 110 -5.21 0.52 17.74
N VAL A 111 -6.30 -0.07 17.25
CA VAL A 111 -6.27 -1.17 16.28
C VAL A 111 -7.32 -0.91 15.20
N PHE A 112 -6.91 -0.99 13.92
CA PHE A 112 -7.72 -0.60 12.75
C PHE A 112 -8.13 0.88 12.67
N GLU A 113 -7.47 1.77 13.41
CA GLU A 113 -7.77 3.21 13.43
C GLU A 113 -6.68 4.09 12.80
N ASP A 114 -5.45 3.56 12.70
CA ASP A 114 -4.27 4.32 12.25
C ASP A 114 -3.30 3.44 11.46
N ASN A 115 -2.14 4.00 11.09
CA ASN A 115 -1.14 3.37 10.24
C ASN A 115 -0.52 2.13 10.88
N ALA A 116 -0.45 2.04 12.21
CA ALA A 116 0.08 0.90 12.95
C ALA A 116 -0.90 0.44 14.06
N GLY A 117 -0.83 -0.85 14.42
CA GLY A 117 -1.56 -1.36 15.58
C GLY A 117 -0.77 -1.06 16.86
N ILE A 118 -1.42 -0.48 17.86
CA ILE A 118 -0.81 -0.12 19.14
C ILE A 118 -1.45 -0.94 20.26
N VAL A 119 -0.60 -1.58 21.06
CA VAL A 119 -0.99 -2.38 22.21
C VAL A 119 -0.30 -1.87 23.47
N GLU A 120 -0.98 -1.93 24.61
CA GLU A 120 -0.41 -1.63 25.91
C GLU A 120 0.62 -2.69 26.29
N PHE A 121 1.71 -2.25 26.94
CA PHE A 121 2.75 -3.14 27.42
C PHE A 121 2.95 -3.02 28.93
N GLU A 122 3.52 -1.91 29.41
CA GLU A 122 3.77 -1.69 30.84
C GLU A 122 3.68 -0.21 31.21
N GLY A 123 2.87 0.11 32.24
CA GLY A 123 2.69 1.48 32.70
C GLY A 123 2.09 2.36 31.61
N ASP A 124 2.78 3.44 31.26
CA ASP A 124 2.39 4.33 30.15
C ASP A 124 3.03 3.91 28.81
N VAL A 125 3.78 2.81 28.75
CA VAL A 125 4.47 2.36 27.53
C VAL A 125 3.57 1.46 26.71
N CYS A 126 3.43 1.79 25.43
CA CYS A 126 2.78 0.99 24.42
C CYS A 126 3.80 0.48 23.38
N VAL A 127 3.41 -0.57 22.66
CA VAL A 127 4.14 -1.12 21.51
C VAL A 127 3.31 -0.89 20.26
N ALA A 128 3.90 -0.20 19.28
CA ALA A 128 3.35 -0.07 17.93
C ALA A 128 3.95 -1.14 17.03
N VAL A 129 3.12 -1.83 16.26
CA VAL A 129 3.55 -2.84 15.30
C VAL A 129 2.87 -2.62 13.95
N LYS A 130 3.67 -2.67 12.90
CA LYS A 130 3.20 -2.62 11.51
C LYS A 130 3.99 -3.59 10.67
N VAL A 131 3.32 -4.21 9.71
CA VAL A 131 3.92 -5.01 8.64
C VAL A 131 3.30 -4.59 7.32
N GLU A 132 4.14 -4.41 6.31
CA GLU A 132 3.76 -4.11 4.94
C GLU A 132 4.40 -5.11 3.97
N THR A 133 3.99 -5.05 2.70
CA THR A 133 4.59 -5.81 1.62
C THR A 133 5.07 -4.90 0.51
N HIS A 134 6.18 -5.26 -0.14
CA HIS A 134 6.70 -4.50 -1.29
C HIS A 134 7.03 -5.39 -2.50
N ASN A 135 6.15 -6.36 -2.74
CA ASN A 135 6.35 -7.50 -3.67
C ASN A 135 6.67 -7.08 -5.10
N HIS A 136 5.75 -6.34 -5.75
CA HIS A 136 5.85 -6.03 -7.17
C HIS A 136 7.07 -5.15 -7.50
N PRO A 137 7.36 -4.06 -6.76
CA PRO A 137 8.57 -3.29 -7.01
C PRO A 137 9.83 -4.10 -6.75
N SER A 138 9.88 -4.94 -5.70
CA SER A 138 11.03 -5.82 -5.44
C SER A 138 11.25 -6.88 -6.53
N ALA A 139 10.20 -7.34 -7.21
CA ALA A 139 10.35 -8.24 -8.36
C ALA A 139 10.99 -7.53 -9.58
N ILE A 140 10.79 -6.22 -9.72
CA ILE A 140 11.29 -5.41 -10.85
C ILE A 140 12.68 -4.81 -10.56
N GLU A 141 12.89 -4.31 -9.34
CA GLU A 141 14.15 -3.73 -8.87
C GLU A 141 14.29 -4.08 -7.37
N PRO A 142 15.04 -5.15 -7.05
CA PRO A 142 15.00 -5.76 -5.73
C PRO A 142 15.58 -4.89 -4.62
N PHE A 143 16.64 -4.12 -4.90
CA PHE A 143 17.30 -3.33 -3.89
C PHE A 143 16.43 -2.16 -3.42
N GLY A 144 16.06 -1.28 -4.34
CA GLY A 144 15.24 -0.12 -4.04
C GLY A 144 13.81 -0.52 -3.65
N GLY A 145 13.26 -1.57 -4.26
CA GLY A 145 11.97 -2.13 -3.84
C GLY A 145 11.96 -2.54 -2.37
N ALA A 146 12.97 -3.30 -1.92
CA ALA A 146 13.02 -3.74 -0.52
C ALA A 146 13.41 -2.62 0.45
N ALA A 147 14.37 -1.77 0.06
CA ALA A 147 14.79 -0.63 0.87
C ALA A 147 13.63 0.36 1.12
N THR A 148 12.84 0.66 0.09
CA THR A 148 11.68 1.55 0.23
C THR A 148 10.52 0.90 0.96
N GLY A 149 10.35 -0.43 0.83
CA GLY A 149 9.42 -1.20 1.65
C GLY A 149 9.73 -1.10 3.15
N LEU A 150 10.99 -1.34 3.55
CA LEU A 150 11.41 -1.18 4.95
C LEU A 150 11.27 0.28 5.42
N GLY A 151 11.69 1.23 4.59
CA GLY A 151 11.55 2.65 4.91
C GLY A 151 10.09 3.09 5.07
N GLY A 152 9.16 2.50 4.31
CA GLY A 152 7.72 2.72 4.43
C GLY A 152 7.19 2.34 5.80
N VAL A 153 7.42 1.09 6.20
CA VAL A 153 6.93 0.59 7.49
C VAL A 153 7.56 1.30 8.70
N ILE A 154 8.82 1.74 8.60
CA ILE A 154 9.43 2.59 9.64
C ILE A 154 8.70 3.93 9.75
N ARG A 155 8.30 4.55 8.62
CA ARG A 155 7.53 5.80 8.63
C ARG A 155 6.13 5.61 9.20
N ASP A 156 5.51 4.45 9.03
CA ASP A 156 4.21 4.18 9.66
C ASP A 156 4.31 4.16 11.19
N ILE A 157 5.38 3.57 11.73
CA ILE A 157 5.68 3.57 13.17
C ILE A 157 5.93 5.01 13.67
N LEU A 158 6.74 5.78 12.95
CA LEU A 158 6.94 7.20 13.25
C LEU A 158 5.63 8.01 13.15
N GLY A 159 4.76 7.66 12.21
CA GLY A 159 3.47 8.31 11.96
C GLY A 159 2.45 8.13 13.09
N VAL A 160 2.68 7.15 13.98
CA VAL A 160 1.90 6.96 15.21
C VAL A 160 2.67 7.40 16.46
N TRP A 161 3.68 8.27 16.30
CA TRP A 161 4.52 8.80 17.38
C TRP A 161 5.38 7.76 18.12
N ALA A 162 5.56 6.57 17.56
CA ALA A 162 6.42 5.57 18.14
C ALA A 162 7.87 5.72 17.66
N GLU A 163 8.81 5.53 18.58
CA GLU A 163 10.23 5.40 18.29
C GLU A 163 10.49 3.98 17.76
N PRO A 164 10.91 3.80 16.50
CA PRO A 164 11.24 2.49 15.96
C PRO A 164 12.44 1.86 16.68
N ILE A 165 12.30 0.63 17.16
CA ILE A 165 13.36 -0.08 17.90
C ILE A 165 13.83 -1.36 17.23
N ALA A 166 13.01 -1.97 16.37
CA ALA A 166 13.33 -3.23 15.72
C ALA A 166 12.54 -3.41 14.43
N ASN A 167 13.17 -4.07 13.45
CA ASN A 167 12.54 -4.51 12.22
C ASN A 167 12.38 -6.03 12.21
N THR A 168 11.46 -6.50 11.38
CA THR A 168 11.27 -7.92 11.06
C THR A 168 11.01 -8.09 9.57
N ASP A 169 11.38 -9.23 9.00
CA ASP A 169 11.09 -9.53 7.60
C ASP A 169 10.63 -10.98 7.38
N VAL A 170 9.74 -11.16 6.41
CA VAL A 170 9.42 -12.49 5.88
C VAL A 170 9.61 -12.43 4.38
N LEU A 171 10.54 -13.22 3.89
CA LEU A 171 11.01 -13.17 2.51
C LEU A 171 10.74 -14.50 1.81
N CYS A 172 10.06 -14.46 0.67
CA CYS A 172 9.76 -15.65 -0.12
C CYS A 172 10.30 -15.51 -1.54
N PHE A 173 11.12 -16.47 -1.97
CA PHE A 173 11.78 -16.49 -3.27
C PHE A 173 11.63 -17.85 -3.96
N GLY A 174 11.86 -17.87 -5.28
CA GLY A 174 12.12 -19.13 -5.99
C GLY A 174 13.43 -19.79 -5.54
N PRO A 175 13.66 -21.07 -5.89
CA PRO A 175 14.92 -21.76 -5.61
C PRO A 175 16.13 -20.97 -6.13
N LEU A 176 17.20 -20.87 -5.34
CA LEU A 176 18.39 -20.07 -5.72
C LEU A 176 19.19 -20.70 -6.88
N ASP A 177 18.99 -21.99 -7.14
CA ASP A 177 19.57 -22.79 -8.22
C ASP A 177 18.57 -23.06 -9.37
N TYR A 178 17.52 -22.25 -9.47
CA TYR A 178 16.47 -22.43 -10.49
C TYR A 178 17.05 -22.44 -11.92
N PRO A 179 16.67 -23.40 -12.79
CA PRO A 179 17.22 -23.45 -14.15
C PRO A 179 16.89 -22.20 -14.98
N TYR A 180 17.91 -21.60 -15.59
CA TYR A 180 17.73 -20.38 -16.40
C TYR A 180 16.84 -20.62 -17.64
N GLU A 181 16.89 -21.82 -18.19
CA GLU A 181 16.07 -22.26 -19.32
C GLU A 181 14.57 -22.38 -18.98
N GLU A 182 14.23 -22.55 -17.71
CA GLU A 182 12.84 -22.63 -17.22
C GLU A 182 12.32 -21.27 -16.73
N LEU A 183 13.16 -20.23 -16.72
CA LEU A 183 12.81 -18.91 -16.21
C LEU A 183 11.82 -18.21 -17.15
N PRO A 184 10.64 -17.77 -16.64
CA PRO A 184 9.67 -17.05 -17.48
C PRO A 184 10.26 -15.76 -18.03
N ARG A 185 9.88 -15.40 -19.26
CA ARG A 185 10.37 -14.19 -19.92
C ARG A 185 10.01 -12.94 -19.10
N GLY A 186 11.01 -12.10 -18.82
CA GLY A 186 10.82 -10.86 -18.08
C GLY A 186 10.94 -11.01 -16.56
N VAL A 187 11.11 -12.23 -16.05
CA VAL A 187 11.36 -12.50 -14.63
C VAL A 187 12.87 -12.46 -14.36
N LYS A 188 13.26 -11.92 -13.20
CA LYS A 188 14.64 -12.00 -12.72
C LYS A 188 14.90 -13.34 -12.05
N HIS A 189 16.11 -13.85 -12.19
CA HIS A 189 16.52 -15.08 -11.52
C HIS A 189 16.36 -14.94 -9.99
N PRO A 190 15.86 -15.96 -9.27
CA PRO A 190 15.61 -15.85 -7.83
C PRO A 190 16.84 -15.46 -7.01
N SER A 191 18.05 -15.87 -7.42
CA SER A 191 19.29 -15.45 -6.75
C SER A 191 19.54 -13.94 -6.80
N ILE A 192 19.23 -13.29 -7.93
CA ILE A 192 19.37 -11.83 -8.09
C ILE A 192 18.36 -11.10 -7.20
N LEU A 193 17.13 -11.63 -7.11
CA LEU A 193 16.09 -11.08 -6.27
C LEU A 193 16.45 -11.21 -4.80
N PHE A 194 16.93 -12.39 -4.39
CA PHE A 194 17.38 -12.66 -3.03
C PHE A 194 18.49 -11.70 -2.61
N GLU A 195 19.59 -11.62 -3.38
CA GLU A 195 20.73 -10.75 -3.08
C GLU A 195 20.28 -9.28 -2.99
N GLY A 196 19.55 -8.79 -3.98
CA GLY A 196 19.10 -7.40 -4.01
C GLY A 196 18.16 -7.04 -2.86
N VAL A 197 17.20 -7.92 -2.51
CA VAL A 197 16.24 -7.66 -1.43
C VAL A 197 16.96 -7.61 -0.08
N VAL A 198 17.83 -8.57 0.19
CA VAL A 198 18.60 -8.63 1.45
C VAL A 198 19.51 -7.40 1.57
N ASP A 199 20.20 -7.02 0.50
CA ASP A 199 21.04 -5.82 0.47
C ASP A 199 20.21 -4.54 0.67
N GLY A 200 19.01 -4.47 0.07
CA GLY A 200 18.10 -3.33 0.22
C GLY A 200 17.61 -3.13 1.64
N ILE A 201 17.12 -4.20 2.28
CA ILE A 201 16.69 -4.19 3.69
C ILE A 201 17.86 -3.82 4.59
N GLY A 202 19.01 -4.50 4.42
CA GLY A 202 20.21 -4.26 5.21
C GLY A 202 20.70 -2.81 5.07
N SER A 203 20.76 -2.28 3.85
CA SER A 203 21.19 -0.91 3.58
C SER A 203 20.34 0.12 4.32
N TYR A 204 19.01 0.04 4.19
CA TYR A 204 18.11 1.02 4.80
C TYR A 204 18.12 0.91 6.33
N GLY A 205 17.96 -0.31 6.87
CA GLY A 205 17.94 -0.55 8.31
C GLY A 205 19.25 -0.17 9.02
N ASN A 206 20.39 -0.56 8.44
CA ASN A 206 21.71 -0.22 8.99
C ASN A 206 21.99 1.29 8.95
N SER A 207 21.56 1.98 7.90
CA SER A 207 21.80 3.42 7.75
C SER A 207 21.04 4.25 8.78
N ILE A 208 19.81 3.86 9.11
CA ILE A 208 18.99 4.54 10.13
C ILE A 208 19.26 4.01 11.54
N GLY A 209 19.94 2.87 11.67
CA GLY A 209 20.34 2.28 12.96
C GLY A 209 19.27 1.43 13.63
N ILE A 210 18.32 0.87 12.88
CA ILE A 210 17.25 0.01 13.42
C ILE A 210 17.54 -1.44 13.01
N PRO A 211 17.80 -2.36 13.95
CA PRO A 211 18.18 -3.73 13.64
C PRO A 211 16.99 -4.57 13.16
N THR A 212 17.20 -5.42 12.16
CA THR A 212 16.27 -6.53 11.85
C THR A 212 16.54 -7.69 12.82
N VAL A 213 15.64 -7.93 13.76
CA VAL A 213 15.89 -8.82 14.92
C VAL A 213 15.33 -10.23 14.74
N ASN A 214 14.37 -10.42 13.83
CA ASN A 214 13.77 -11.70 13.51
C ASN A 214 13.19 -11.71 12.10
N GLY A 215 12.95 -12.90 11.58
CA GLY A 215 12.30 -13.06 10.29
C GLY A 215 12.19 -14.50 9.85
N ALA A 216 11.84 -14.70 8.58
CA ALA A 216 11.87 -16.00 7.93
C ALA A 216 12.20 -15.86 6.44
N THR A 217 12.96 -16.82 5.92
CA THR A 217 13.22 -16.94 4.48
C THR A 217 12.67 -18.27 3.98
N VAL A 218 11.82 -18.23 2.96
CA VAL A 218 11.19 -19.39 2.35
C VAL A 218 11.58 -19.47 0.88
N PHE A 219 11.96 -20.67 0.44
CA PHE A 219 12.25 -20.96 -0.95
C PHE A 219 11.23 -21.98 -1.49
N ASP A 220 10.49 -21.59 -2.52
CA ASP A 220 9.49 -22.45 -3.17
C ASP A 220 9.33 -22.03 -4.64
N GLU A 221 9.15 -22.99 -5.55
CA GLU A 221 8.97 -22.71 -6.98
C GLU A 221 7.75 -21.81 -7.26
N GLY A 222 6.74 -21.82 -6.39
CA GLY A 222 5.56 -20.95 -6.48
C GLY A 222 5.88 -19.44 -6.36
N TYR A 223 7.08 -19.07 -5.92
CA TYR A 223 7.55 -17.69 -5.84
C TYR A 223 8.44 -17.29 -7.04
N VAL A 224 8.62 -18.16 -8.03
CA VAL A 224 9.27 -17.78 -9.29
C VAL A 224 8.37 -16.78 -10.03
N GLY A 225 8.92 -15.61 -10.34
CA GLY A 225 8.19 -14.53 -11.01
C GLY A 225 7.61 -13.48 -10.09
N ASN A 226 7.16 -13.85 -8.90
CA ASN A 226 6.64 -12.90 -7.91
C ASN A 226 7.09 -13.28 -6.50
N VAL A 227 8.01 -12.48 -5.96
CA VAL A 227 8.52 -12.63 -4.60
C VAL A 227 7.52 -12.09 -3.58
N LEU A 228 7.64 -12.56 -2.34
CA LEU A 228 7.01 -11.89 -1.21
C LEU A 228 8.09 -11.22 -0.36
N VAL A 229 7.94 -9.92 -0.14
CA VAL A 229 8.85 -9.12 0.68
C VAL A 229 8.00 -8.44 1.73
N TYR A 230 7.81 -9.13 2.86
CA TYR A 230 7.19 -8.53 4.03
C TYR A 230 8.26 -7.79 4.82
N ALA A 231 8.01 -6.52 5.12
CA ALA A 231 8.82 -5.70 6.00
C ALA A 231 7.96 -5.21 7.15
N GLY A 232 8.43 -5.43 8.37
CA GLY A 232 7.76 -5.02 9.59
C GLY A 232 8.66 -4.16 10.46
N CYS A 233 8.02 -3.34 11.29
CA CYS A 233 8.70 -2.49 12.25
C CYS A 233 7.92 -2.47 13.56
N ILE A 234 8.65 -2.42 14.65
CA ILE A 234 8.18 -2.37 16.02
C ILE A 234 8.73 -1.10 16.64
N GLY A 235 7.86 -0.33 17.29
CA GLY A 235 8.25 0.88 18.01
C GLY A 235 7.63 0.98 19.39
N LEU A 236 8.18 1.87 20.19
CA LEU A 236 7.69 2.20 21.54
C LEU A 236 7.17 3.63 21.56
N LEU A 237 6.08 3.84 22.30
CA LEU A 237 5.54 5.17 22.57
C LEU A 237 4.95 5.24 23.95
N GLU A 238 4.93 6.44 24.51
CA GLU A 238 4.12 6.74 25.69
C GLU A 238 2.67 6.95 25.25
N LYS A 239 1.73 6.23 25.87
CA LYS A 239 0.30 6.33 25.59
C LYS A 239 -0.21 7.76 25.76
N SER A 240 0.34 8.49 26.73
CA SER A 240 0.04 9.92 26.95
C SER A 240 0.49 10.86 25.82
N GLN A 241 1.44 10.45 24.98
CA GLN A 241 1.93 11.23 23.84
C GLN A 241 1.12 11.00 22.56
N TYR A 242 0.34 9.92 22.48
CA TYR A 242 -0.48 9.62 21.30
C TYR A 242 -1.72 10.53 21.24
N VAL A 243 -1.61 11.60 20.47
CA VAL A 243 -2.67 12.60 20.28
C VAL A 243 -3.07 12.72 18.81
N ARG A 244 -4.39 12.67 18.57
CA ARG A 244 -5.01 12.91 17.25
C ARG A 244 -6.07 14.00 17.36
N ALA A 245 -5.62 15.26 17.42
CA ALA A 245 -6.49 16.42 17.56
C ALA A 245 -6.03 17.53 16.61
N VAL A 246 -6.42 17.42 15.34
CA VAL A 246 -6.15 18.47 14.33
C VAL A 246 -7.18 19.57 14.50
N GLU A 247 -6.70 20.82 14.58
CA GLU A 247 -7.54 22.00 14.73
C GLU A 247 -7.46 22.94 13.52
N LYS A 248 -8.53 23.73 13.33
CA LYS A 248 -8.53 24.75 12.28
C LYS A 248 -7.48 25.81 12.60
N GLY A 249 -6.51 25.96 11.71
CA GLY A 249 -5.42 26.93 11.86
C GLY A 249 -4.06 26.26 12.07
N ASP A 250 -4.04 24.95 12.29
CA ASP A 250 -2.80 24.17 12.29
C ASP A 250 -2.08 24.27 10.95
N TYR A 251 -0.75 24.25 11.00
CA TYR A 251 0.11 24.23 9.82
C TYR A 251 0.21 22.79 9.28
N VAL A 252 0.11 22.65 7.96
CA VAL A 252 0.29 21.39 7.21
C VAL A 252 1.48 21.55 6.27
#